data_AF-A0A937YP73-F1
#
_entry.id   AF-A0A937YP73-F1
#
_cell.length_a   1.000
_cell.length_b   1.000
_cell.length_c   1.000
_cell.angle_alpha   90.00
_cell.angle_beta   90.00
_cell.angle_gamma   90.00
#
_symmetry.space_group_name_H-M   'P 1'
#
loop_
_entity.id
_entity.type
_entity.pdbx_description
1 polymer ?
#
loop_
_entity_poly.entity_id
_entity_poly.type
_entity_poly.pdbx_seq_one_letter_code
_entity_poly.pdbx_strand_id
1 'polypeptide(L)'
;MRSPPGAIHAHGLGFLIALFALARERVPRARFTAVIDCDNDAAQAHRALALGAKHVAFRGHKRAGEALQSVATQLKAELLPSGVPRRACRLDDPERAAEIALAYLDQEGRLAKPKRSG
;
A
#
# COMPACT_ATOMS: atom_id res chain seq x y z
N MET A 1 3.83 2.73 0.55
CA MET A 1 2.48 2.94 -0.01
C MET A 1 1.49 2.18 0.82
N ARG A 2 0.42 2.83 1.26
CA ARG A 2 -0.67 2.19 2.01
C ARG A 2 -1.98 2.46 1.28
N SER A 3 -2.82 1.44 1.15
CA SER A 3 -4.18 1.64 0.65
C SER A 3 -4.98 2.48 1.65
N PRO A 4 -5.98 3.25 1.20
CA PRO A 4 -6.93 3.88 2.11
C PRO A 4 -7.63 2.83 2.99
N PRO A 5 -8.01 3.15 4.24
CA PRO A 5 -8.89 2.30 5.03
C PRO A 5 -10.17 1.99 4.23
N GLY A 6 -10.57 0.72 4.18
CA GLY A 6 -11.78 0.30 3.45
C GLY A 6 -11.64 0.25 1.92
N ALA A 7 -10.47 0.54 1.34
CA ALA A 7 -10.25 0.46 -0.11
C ALA A 7 -10.52 -0.93 -0.70
N ILE A 8 -10.43 -1.97 0.13
CA ILE A 8 -10.83 -3.34 -0.23
C ILE A 8 -12.30 -3.41 -0.64
N HIS A 9 -13.19 -2.65 0.01
CA HIS A 9 -14.61 -2.64 -0.33
C HIS A 9 -14.88 -1.86 -1.63
N ALA A 10 -14.12 -0.79 -1.88
CA ALA A 10 -14.30 0.05 -3.07
C ALA A 10 -13.72 -0.57 -4.34
N HIS A 11 -12.55 -1.22 -4.26
CA HIS A 11 -11.80 -1.66 -5.43
C HIS A 11 -11.58 -3.18 -5.48
N GLY A 12 -11.82 -3.89 -4.39
CA GLY A 12 -11.55 -5.32 -4.27
C GLY A 12 -10.11 -5.62 -3.89
N LEU A 13 -9.94 -6.63 -3.03
CA LEU A 13 -8.64 -7.06 -2.52
C LEU A 13 -7.70 -7.58 -3.63
N GLY A 14 -8.23 -8.35 -4.58
CA GLY A 14 -7.45 -8.89 -5.69
C GLY A 14 -6.86 -7.82 -6.59
N PHE A 15 -7.63 -6.76 -6.86
CA PHE A 15 -7.16 -5.61 -7.64
C PHE A 15 -5.98 -4.91 -6.96
N LEU A 16 -6.07 -4.64 -5.66
CA LEU A 16 -5.01 -3.97 -4.91
C LEU A 16 -3.70 -4.79 -4.89
N ILE A 17 -3.80 -6.11 -4.72
CA ILE A 17 -2.64 -7.01 -4.78
C ILE A 17 -2.00 -6.98 -6.16
N ALA A 18 -2.79 -7.11 -7.22
CA ALA A 18 -2.30 -7.07 -8.60
C ALA A 18 -1.65 -5.71 -8.93
N LEU A 19 -2.25 -4.61 -8.49
CA LEU A 19 -1.71 -3.26 -8.66
C LEU A 19 -0.33 -3.12 -8.03
N PHE A 20 -0.15 -3.57 -6.78
CA PHE A 20 1.13 -3.47 -6.10
C PHE A 20 2.19 -4.41 -6.69
N ALA A 21 1.80 -5.60 -7.14
CA ALA A 21 2.70 -6.50 -7.87
C ALA A 21 3.18 -5.85 -9.17
N LEU A 22 2.26 -5.35 -9.99
CA LEU A 22 2.57 -4.70 -11.25
C LEU A 22 3.43 -3.44 -11.04
N ALA A 23 3.14 -2.63 -10.02
CA ALA A 23 3.95 -1.45 -9.70
C ALA A 23 5.42 -1.82 -9.41
N ARG A 24 5.66 -2.94 -8.70
CA ARG A 24 7.01 -3.41 -8.38
C ARG A 24 7.74 -3.96 -9.61
N GLU A 25 7.02 -4.63 -10.50
CA GLU A 25 7.56 -5.11 -11.78
C GLU A 25 7.90 -3.95 -12.73
N ARG A 26 7.03 -2.94 -12.81
CA ARG A 26 7.18 -1.79 -13.71
C ARG A 26 8.26 -0.81 -13.26
N VAL A 27 8.49 -0.71 -11.95
CA VAL A 27 9.51 0.19 -11.39
C VAL A 27 10.38 -0.54 -10.35
N PRO A 28 11.26 -1.47 -10.78
CA PRO A 28 12.06 -2.29 -9.85
C PRO A 28 13.02 -1.48 -8.96
N ARG A 29 13.40 -0.28 -9.42
CA ARG A 29 14.24 0.66 -8.66
C ARG A 29 13.48 1.36 -7.54
N ALA A 30 12.14 1.40 -7.59
CA ALA A 30 11.34 2.06 -6.57
C ALA A 30 11.36 1.23 -5.28
N ARG A 31 11.88 1.85 -4.21
CA ARG A 31 11.84 1.26 -2.86
C ARG A 31 10.54 1.64 -2.20
N PHE A 32 9.55 0.76 -2.29
CA PHE A 32 8.29 0.92 -1.56
C PHE A 32 7.86 -0.37 -0.87
N THR A 33 7.25 -0.19 0.30
CA THR A 33 6.49 -1.22 1.00
C THR A 33 5.01 -1.00 0.70
N ALA A 34 4.33 -2.00 0.14
CA ALA A 34 2.88 -1.98 -0.04
C ALA A 34 2.19 -2.54 1.21
N VAL A 35 1.29 -1.76 1.79
CA VAL A 35 0.50 -2.11 2.97
C VAL A 35 -0.98 -2.09 2.59
N ILE A 36 -1.66 -3.22 2.81
CA ILE A 36 -3.11 -3.32 2.62
C ILE A 36 -3.80 -3.00 3.95
N ASP A 37 -4.56 -1.92 3.96
CA ASP A 37 -5.32 -1.48 5.13
C ASP A 37 -6.68 -2.18 5.18
N CYS A 38 -6.83 -3.08 6.17
CA CYS A 38 -8.06 -3.84 6.40
C CYS A 38 -8.92 -3.23 7.50
N ASP A 39 -8.56 -2.05 8.00
CA ASP A 39 -9.26 -1.38 9.09
C ASP A 39 -9.50 -2.35 10.28
N ASN A 40 -10.74 -2.62 10.65
CA ASN A 40 -11.13 -3.52 11.72
C ASN A 40 -11.74 -4.84 11.20
N ASP A 41 -11.67 -5.10 9.89
CA ASP A 41 -12.22 -6.31 9.27
C ASP A 41 -11.18 -7.45 9.30
N ALA A 42 -11.34 -8.34 10.27
CA ALA A 42 -10.43 -9.47 10.46
C ALA A 42 -10.55 -10.51 9.32
N ALA A 43 -11.73 -10.65 8.70
CA ALA A 43 -11.92 -11.58 7.60
C ALA A 43 -11.16 -11.11 6.36
N GLN A 44 -11.19 -9.81 6.07
CA GLN A 44 -10.41 -9.21 4.99
C GLN A 44 -8.91 -9.26 5.26
N ALA A 45 -8.48 -8.98 6.51
CA ALA A 45 -7.07 -9.11 6.89
C ALA A 45 -6.55 -10.54 6.67
N HIS A 46 -7.32 -11.55 7.10
CA HIS A 46 -6.98 -12.95 6.87
C HIS A 46 -6.92 -13.28 5.37
N ARG A 47 -7.91 -12.85 4.58
CA ARG A 47 -7.92 -13.06 3.12
C ARG A 47 -6.72 -12.39 2.44
N ALA A 48 -6.34 -11.18 2.87
CA ALA A 48 -5.20 -10.47 2.32
C ALA A 48 -3.90 -11.25 2.54
N LEU A 49 -3.69 -11.77 3.76
CA LEU A 49 -2.57 -12.64 4.08
C LEU A 49 -2.58 -13.92 3.24
N ALA A 50 -3.73 -14.60 3.14
CA ALA A 50 -3.88 -15.82 2.35
C ALA A 50 -3.61 -15.62 0.85
N LEU A 51 -3.89 -14.43 0.32
CA LEU A 51 -3.58 -14.04 -1.06
C LEU A 51 -2.13 -13.54 -1.24
N GLY A 52 -1.29 -13.64 -0.20
CA GLY A 52 0.14 -13.36 -0.28
C GLY A 52 0.54 -11.92 0.02
N ALA A 53 -0.37 -11.08 0.56
CA ALA A 53 0.00 -9.74 1.01
C ALA A 53 1.08 -9.82 2.09
N LYS A 54 2.16 -9.04 1.92
CA LYS A 54 3.32 -9.07 2.82
C LYS A 54 3.19 -8.16 4.03
N HIS A 55 2.38 -7.10 3.92
CA HIS A 55 2.13 -6.17 5.02
C HIS A 55 0.64 -5.84 5.04
N VAL A 56 -0.01 -6.11 6.16
CA VAL A 56 -1.44 -5.86 6.36
C VAL A 56 -1.60 -4.98 7.58
N ALA A 57 -2.32 -3.87 7.46
CA ALA A 57 -2.66 -3.03 8.60
C ALA A 57 -4.03 -3.42 9.16
N PHE A 58 -4.11 -3.56 10.48
CA PHE A 58 -5.34 -3.93 11.19
C PHE A 58 -5.45 -3.19 12.53
N ARG A 59 -6.66 -2.77 12.89
CA ARG A 59 -7.01 -2.08 14.16
C ARG A 59 -8.27 -2.58 14.84
N GLY A 60 -8.72 -3.78 14.49
CA GLY A 60 -9.81 -4.42 15.23
C GLY A 60 -9.36 -4.92 16.61
N HIS A 61 -10.20 -5.74 17.23
CA HIS A 61 -9.99 -6.16 18.61
C HIS A 61 -8.70 -6.99 18.81
N LYS A 62 -8.10 -6.88 20.00
CA LYS A 62 -6.80 -7.50 20.34
C LYS A 62 -6.71 -8.99 19.99
N ARG A 63 -7.73 -9.78 20.34
CA ARG A 63 -7.76 -11.24 20.09
C ARG A 63 -7.69 -11.61 18.61
N ALA A 64 -8.26 -10.80 17.72
CA ALA A 64 -8.18 -11.01 16.27
C ALA A 64 -6.81 -10.57 15.78
N GLY A 65 -6.28 -9.48 16.31
CA GLY A 65 -4.90 -9.05 16.04
C GLY A 65 -3.89 -10.15 16.37
N GLU A 66 -4.00 -10.79 17.53
CA GLU A 66 -3.14 -11.90 17.95
C GLU A 66 -3.26 -13.12 17.02
N ALA A 67 -4.49 -13.50 16.65
CA ALA A 67 -4.73 -14.59 15.71
C ALA A 67 -4.17 -14.28 14.31
N LEU A 68 -4.41 -13.07 13.80
CA LEU A 68 -3.89 -12.59 12.52
C LEU A 68 -2.37 -12.49 12.52
N GLN A 69 -1.76 -12.08 13.63
CA GLN A 69 -0.31 -12.02 13.79
C GLN A 69 0.31 -13.42 13.69
N SER A 70 -0.31 -14.44 14.30
CA SER A 70 0.14 -15.83 14.16
C SER A 70 0.13 -16.29 12.70
N VAL A 71 -0.97 -16.02 11.97
CA VAL A 71 -1.08 -16.33 10.55
C VAL A 71 -0.05 -15.57 9.71
N ALA A 72 0.16 -14.28 9.99
CA ALA A 72 1.14 -13.45 9.30
C ALA A 72 2.56 -14.03 9.45
N THR A 73 2.93 -14.43 10.67
CA THR A 73 4.23 -15.07 10.96
C THR A 73 4.42 -16.36 10.14
N GLN A 74 3.41 -17.23 10.09
CA GLN A 74 3.46 -18.47 9.30
C GLN A 74 3.68 -18.19 7.80
N LEU A 75 3.10 -17.11 7.29
CA LEU A 75 3.16 -16.71 5.88
C LEU A 75 4.35 -15.80 5.54
N LYS A 76 5.25 -15.55 6.51
CA LYS A 76 6.36 -14.59 6.40
C LYS A 76 5.85 -13.21 5.93
N ALA A 77 4.79 -12.77 6.56
CA ALA A 77 4.15 -11.47 6.40
C ALA A 77 4.13 -10.74 7.74
N GLU A 78 3.76 -9.47 7.72
CA GLU A 78 3.73 -8.62 8.90
C GLU A 78 2.34 -8.00 9.09
N LEU A 79 1.84 -8.07 10.33
CA LEU A 79 0.66 -7.32 10.75
C LEU A 79 1.14 -6.00 11.36
N LEU A 80 0.75 -4.90 10.73
CA LEU A 80 1.13 -3.56 11.14
C LEU A 80 0.00 -2.92 11.94
N PRO A 81 0.32 -2.10 12.97
CA PRO A 81 -0.70 -1.29 13.63
C PRO A 81 -1.36 -0.32 12.64
N SER A 82 -2.61 0.09 12.90
CA SER A 82 -3.19 1.18 12.12
C SER A 82 -2.55 2.52 12.49
N GLY A 83 -1.47 2.84 11.81
CA GLY A 83 -0.94 4.19 11.70
C GLY A 83 -0.21 4.28 10.38
N VAL A 84 -0.44 5.35 9.62
CA VAL A 84 0.40 5.66 8.47
C VAL A 84 1.73 6.17 9.05
N PRO A 85 2.88 5.52 8.82
CA PRO A 85 4.16 6.12 9.17
C PRO A 85 4.22 7.51 8.53
N ARG A 86 4.70 8.55 9.23
CA ARG A 86 4.73 9.95 8.73
C ARG A 86 5.34 10.11 7.33
N ARG A 87 6.16 9.16 6.88
CA ARG A 87 6.83 9.15 5.57
C ARG A 87 6.18 8.26 4.52
N ALA A 88 5.09 7.55 4.84
CA ALA A 88 4.41 6.70 3.88
C ALA A 88 3.53 7.55 2.95
N CYS A 89 3.73 7.39 1.64
CA CYS A 89 2.75 7.83 0.66
C CYS A 89 1.42 7.13 0.92
N ARG A 90 0.40 7.91 1.27
CA ARG A 90 -0.98 7.44 1.24
C ARG A 90 -1.51 7.58 -0.18
N LEU A 91 -2.30 6.62 -0.62
CA LEU A 91 -2.91 6.63 -1.96
C LEU A 91 -4.29 7.32 -1.98
N ASP A 92 -4.78 7.80 -0.83
CA ASP A 92 -5.97 8.68 -0.71
C ASP A 92 -5.62 10.17 -0.70
N ASP A 93 -4.34 10.53 -0.73
CA ASP A 93 -3.88 11.91 -0.78
C ASP A 93 -3.48 12.23 -2.23
N PRO A 94 -4.39 12.84 -3.03
CA PRO A 94 -4.15 13.08 -4.44
C PRO A 94 -3.01 14.08 -4.67
N GLU A 95 -2.84 15.07 -3.80
CA GLU A 95 -1.75 16.04 -3.89
C GLU A 95 -0.41 15.36 -3.65
N ARG A 96 -0.30 14.57 -2.58
CA ARG A 96 0.94 13.86 -2.27
C ARG A 96 1.26 12.78 -3.31
N ALA A 97 0.24 12.10 -3.83
CA ALA A 97 0.42 11.13 -4.91
C ALA A 97 0.90 11.82 -6.20
N ALA A 98 0.35 12.99 -6.54
CA ALA A 98 0.77 13.78 -7.68
C ALA A 98 2.21 14.30 -7.53
N GLU A 99 2.60 14.81 -6.37
CA GLU A 99 3.99 15.23 -6.08
C GLU A 99 4.98 14.09 -6.31
N ILE A 100 4.66 12.89 -5.83
CA ILE A 100 5.52 11.71 -5.98
C ILE A 100 5.58 11.26 -7.45
N ALA A 101 4.45 11.27 -8.16
CA ALA A 101 4.40 10.94 -9.57
C ALA A 101 5.21 11.93 -10.42
N LEU A 102 5.06 13.24 -10.17
CA LEU A 102 5.82 14.29 -10.85
C LEU A 102 7.31 14.19 -10.55
N ALA A 103 7.70 13.99 -9.29
CA ALA A 103 9.11 13.79 -8.93
C ALA A 103 9.73 12.57 -9.63
N TYR A 104 8.98 11.48 -9.77
CA TYR A 104 9.43 10.30 -10.52
C TYR A 104 9.58 10.59 -12.02
N LEU A 105 8.60 11.26 -12.64
CA LEU A 105 8.67 11.61 -14.06
C LEU A 105 9.81 12.60 -14.36
N ASP A 106 10.12 13.51 -13.43
CA ASP A 106 11.27 14.41 -13.53
C ASP A 106 12.60 13.64 -13.48
N GLN A 107 12.74 12.71 -12.54
CA GLN A 107 13.92 11.84 -12.42
C GLN A 107 14.17 10.98 -13.66
N GLU A 108 13.10 10.51 -14.31
CA GLU A 108 13.19 9.73 -15.55
C GLU A 108 13.36 10.61 -16.81
N GLY A 109 13.46 11.94 -16.66
CA GLY A 109 13.57 12.88 -17.78
C GLY A 109 12.32 12.92 -18.67
N ARG A 110 11.17 12.49 -18.14
CA ARG A 110 9.89 12.37 -18.85
C ARG A 110 8.99 13.59 -18.69
N LEU A 111 9.34 14.54 -17.82
CA LEU A 111 8.70 15.85 -17.82
C LEU A 111 9.36 16.76 -18.86
N ALA A 112 8.56 17.27 -19.79
CA ALA A 112 9.01 18.32 -20.69
C ALA A 112 9.36 19.56 -19.84
N LYS A 113 10.63 19.99 -19.87
CA LYS A 113 11.03 21.25 -19.23
C LYS A 113 10.20 22.39 -19.85
N PRO A 114 9.56 23.25 -19.04
CA PRO A 114 8.83 24.38 -19.59
C PRO A 114 9.80 25.22 -20.43
N LYS A 115 9.44 25.49 -21.69
CA LYS A 115 10.15 26.45 -22.53
C LYS A 115 10.12 27.78 -21.80
N ARG A 116 11.27 28.22 -21.28
CA ARG A 116 11.42 29.59 -20.78
C ARG A 116 11.25 30.51 -21.99
N SER A 117 10.09 31.15 -22.09
CA SER A 117 9.88 32.30 -22.98
C SER A 117 10.72 33.45 -22.43
N GLY A 118 11.74 33.81 -23.21
CA GLY A 118 12.53 35.04 -23.00
C GLY A 118 11.79 36.28 -23.47
#